data_AF-A0A1H7CN18-F1
#
_entry.id   AF-A0A1H7CN18-F1
#
_cell.length_a   1.000
_cell.length_b   1.000
_cell.length_c   1.000
_cell.angle_alpha   90.00
_cell.angle_beta   90.00
_cell.angle_gamma   90.00
#
_symmetry.space_group_name_H-M   'P 1'
#
loop_
_entity.id
_entity.type
_entity.pdbx_description
1 polymer ?
#
loop_
_entity_poly.entity_id
_entity_poly.type
_entity_poly.pdbx_seq_one_letter_code
_entity_poly.pdbx_strand_id
1 'polypeptide(L)'
;MCKPEQEEQAKEDWQQFATISKEMDKFLDKNDTDVFLDLLRQRTFFEEKIKTNPEQSFIKSPQGQILLKEIIRVNKVLLQKTHIWLNKTKTNRDVSQAYESLGYTNQSFRWDQKF
;
A
#
# COMPACT_ATOMS: atom_id res chain seq x y z
N MET A 1 -21.93 18.35 -7.13
CA MET A 1 -20.79 19.22 -6.78
C MET A 1 -19.91 18.45 -5.80
N CYS A 2 -18.66 18.17 -6.15
CA CYS A 2 -17.72 17.62 -5.18
C CYS A 2 -17.28 18.72 -4.21
N LYS A 3 -17.13 18.38 -2.92
CA LYS A 3 -16.68 19.33 -1.91
C LYS A 3 -15.14 19.37 -1.93
N PRO A 4 -14.51 20.56 -1.97
CA PRO A 4 -13.05 20.69 -2.06
C PRO A 4 -12.30 19.99 -0.90
N GLU A 5 -12.93 19.89 0.27
CA GLU A 5 -12.40 19.16 1.44
C GLU A 5 -12.26 17.65 1.19
N GLN A 6 -13.14 17.04 0.38
CA GLN A 6 -13.08 15.61 0.07
C GLN A 6 -11.96 15.29 -0.94
N GLU A 7 -11.64 16.24 -1.82
CA GLU A 7 -10.56 16.11 -2.80
C GLU A 7 -9.18 16.24 -2.15
N GLU A 8 -9.00 17.18 -1.21
CA GLU A 8 -7.74 17.28 -0.45
C GLU A 8 -7.54 16.04 0.43
N GLN A 9 -8.60 15.56 1.10
CA GLN A 9 -8.51 14.33 1.89
C GLN A 9 -8.16 13.10 1.03
N ALA A 10 -8.74 13.01 -0.18
CA ALA A 10 -8.40 11.93 -1.11
C ALA A 10 -6.91 11.99 -1.48
N LYS A 11 -6.41 13.17 -1.82
CA LYS A 11 -5.00 13.41 -2.14
C LYS A 11 -4.08 13.01 -0.98
N GLU A 12 -4.40 13.41 0.24
CA GLU A 12 -3.65 13.03 1.43
C GLU A 12 -3.61 11.51 1.62
N ASP A 13 -4.76 10.83 1.49
CA ASP A 13 -4.83 9.38 1.65
C ASP A 13 -3.94 8.65 0.62
N TRP A 14 -3.95 9.11 -0.65
CA TRP A 14 -3.07 8.59 -1.69
C TRP A 14 -1.59 8.83 -1.40
N GLN A 15 -1.23 10.01 -0.88
CA GLN A 15 0.15 10.34 -0.51
C GLN A 15 0.65 9.52 0.69
N GLN A 16 -0.20 9.32 1.71
CA GLN A 16 0.11 8.50 2.87
C GLN A 16 0.32 7.04 2.46
N PHE A 17 -0.57 6.51 1.62
CA PHE A 17 -0.43 5.15 1.08
C PHE A 17 0.91 4.97 0.33
N ALA A 18 1.28 5.94 -0.51
CA ALA A 18 2.55 5.92 -1.24
C ALA A 18 3.76 5.97 -0.30
N THR A 19 3.70 6.82 0.73
CA THR A 19 4.79 7.01 1.69
C THR A 19 5.02 5.73 2.50
N ILE A 20 3.97 5.17 3.08
CA ILE A 20 4.04 3.92 3.86
C ILE A 20 4.57 2.78 2.98
N SER A 21 4.13 2.69 1.71
CA SER A 21 4.64 1.68 0.79
C SER A 21 6.15 1.82 0.55
N LYS A 22 6.69 3.04 0.42
CA LYS A 22 8.14 3.26 0.31
C LYS A 22 8.88 2.93 1.60
N GLU A 23 8.26 3.16 2.76
CA GLU A 23 8.87 2.83 4.05
C GLU A 23 8.94 1.33 4.28
N MET A 24 7.87 0.60 3.97
CA MET A 24 7.85 -0.87 4.03
C MET A 24 9.03 -1.50 3.27
N ASP A 25 9.40 -0.94 2.11
CA ASP A 25 10.52 -1.43 1.30
C ASP A 25 11.86 -1.34 2.05
N LYS A 26 12.04 -0.30 2.88
CA LYS A 26 13.25 -0.10 3.69
C LYS A 26 13.34 -1.07 4.86
N PHE A 27 12.20 -1.50 5.43
CA PHE A 27 12.18 -2.37 6.60
C PHE A 27 12.26 -3.86 6.25
N LEU A 28 11.82 -4.25 5.05
CA LEU A 28 12.09 -5.59 4.51
C LEU A 28 13.60 -5.89 4.45
N ASP A 29 14.41 -4.91 4.07
CA ASP A 29 15.86 -5.06 3.96
C ASP A 29 16.54 -5.14 5.34
N LYS A 30 15.91 -4.60 6.39
CA LYS A 30 16.42 -4.61 7.78
C LYS A 30 16.00 -5.84 8.60
N ASN A 31 15.15 -6.70 8.03
CA ASN A 31 14.52 -7.84 8.70
C ASN A 31 13.76 -7.47 10.00
N ASP A 32 13.35 -6.21 10.13
CA ASP A 32 12.58 -5.70 11.26
C ASP A 32 11.10 -6.01 11.02
N THR A 33 10.71 -7.19 11.52
CA THR A 33 9.43 -7.81 11.17
C THR A 33 8.25 -7.11 11.82
N ASP A 34 8.39 -6.69 13.07
CA ASP A 34 7.31 -6.04 13.82
C ASP A 34 6.97 -4.68 13.20
N VAL A 35 7.99 -3.89 12.85
CA VAL A 35 7.81 -2.61 12.17
C VAL A 35 7.19 -2.80 10.79
N PHE A 36 7.60 -3.83 10.05
CA PHE A 36 6.99 -4.14 8.76
C PHE A 36 5.50 -4.48 8.89
N LEU A 37 5.12 -5.30 9.88
CA LEU A 37 3.72 -5.67 10.13
C LEU A 37 2.88 -4.47 10.56
N ASP A 38 3.43 -3.55 11.34
CA ASP A 38 2.75 -2.31 11.71
C ASP A 38 2.55 -1.37 10.53
N LEU A 39 3.56 -1.22 9.67
CA LEU A 39 3.43 -0.45 8.43
C LEU A 39 2.42 -1.09 7.47
N LEU A 40 2.37 -2.42 7.40
CA LEU A 40 1.39 -3.15 6.62
C LEU A 40 -0.04 -2.85 7.11
N ARG A 41 -0.28 -2.86 8.42
CA ARG A 41 -1.58 -2.49 9.01
C ARG A 41 -1.99 -1.07 8.63
N GLN A 42 -1.07 -0.12 8.76
CA GLN A 42 -1.31 1.28 8.37
C GLN A 42 -1.63 1.41 6.88
N ARG A 43 -0.87 0.70 6.03
CA ARG A 43 -1.09 0.68 4.57
C ARG A 43 -2.48 0.16 4.24
N THR A 44 -2.92 -0.94 4.86
CA THR A 44 -4.25 -1.52 4.65
C THR A 44 -5.36 -0.54 5.07
N PHE A 45 -5.17 0.21 6.15
CA PHE A 45 -6.13 1.25 6.56
C PHE A 45 -6.31 2.33 5.47
N PHE A 46 -5.22 2.87 4.92
CA PHE A 46 -5.31 3.85 3.83
C PHE A 46 -5.83 3.24 2.53
N GLU A 47 -5.50 1.98 2.24
CA GLU A 47 -6.06 1.25 1.09
C GLU A 47 -7.59 1.23 1.14
N GLU A 48 -8.17 0.91 2.31
CA GLU A 48 -9.62 0.87 2.49
C GLU A 48 -10.25 2.28 2.45
N LYS A 49 -9.60 3.31 3.01
CA LYS A 49 -10.04 4.70 2.84
C LYS A 49 -10.11 5.11 1.36
N ILE A 50 -9.07 4.80 0.60
CA ILE A 50 -9.01 5.09 -0.85
C ILE A 50 -10.11 4.34 -1.62
N LYS A 51 -10.36 3.07 -1.28
CA LYS A 51 -11.40 2.26 -1.95
C LYS A 51 -12.82 2.75 -1.66
N THR A 52 -13.06 3.24 -0.45
CA THR A 52 -14.38 3.68 0.01
C THR A 52 -14.65 5.14 -0.31
N ASN A 53 -13.63 5.93 -0.66
CA ASN A 53 -13.81 7.31 -1.09
C ASN A 53 -14.41 7.35 -2.53
N PRO A 54 -15.61 7.93 -2.71
CA PRO A 54 -16.22 8.07 -4.03
C PRO A 54 -15.48 9.09 -4.91
N GLU A 55 -14.68 9.98 -4.33
CA GLU A 55 -13.92 10.98 -5.08
C GLU A 55 -12.56 10.44 -5.52
N GLN A 56 -12.34 10.49 -6.83
CA GLN A 56 -11.12 10.01 -7.50
C GLN A 56 -10.58 11.04 -8.49
N SER A 57 -11.05 12.29 -8.45
CA SER A 57 -10.59 13.40 -9.29
C SER A 57 -9.09 13.59 -9.19
N PHE A 58 -8.54 13.52 -7.97
CA PHE A 58 -7.12 13.65 -7.74
C PHE A 58 -6.30 12.62 -8.52
N ILE A 59 -6.65 11.33 -8.45
CA ILE A 59 -5.87 10.28 -9.13
C ILE A 59 -5.95 10.36 -10.66
N LYS A 60 -6.99 11.00 -11.19
CA LYS A 60 -7.16 11.27 -12.63
C LYS A 60 -6.42 12.52 -13.10
N SER A 61 -5.97 13.38 -12.18
CA SER A 61 -5.16 14.55 -12.52
C SER A 61 -3.75 14.15 -13.00
N PRO A 62 -3.01 15.03 -13.70
CA PRO A 62 -1.63 14.74 -14.10
C PRO A 62 -0.71 14.40 -12.91
N GLN A 63 -0.90 15.08 -11.77
CA GLN A 63 -0.13 14.84 -10.56
C GLN A 63 -0.48 13.48 -9.93
N GLY A 64 -1.77 13.16 -9.88
CA GLY A 64 -2.25 11.86 -9.40
C GLY A 64 -1.75 10.70 -10.26
N GLN A 65 -1.71 10.85 -11.58
CA GLN A 65 -1.19 9.83 -12.49
C GLN A 65 0.31 9.57 -12.32
N ILE A 66 1.09 10.61 -12.01
CA ILE A 66 2.52 10.45 -11.65
C ILE A 66 2.64 9.64 -10.36
N LEU A 67 1.86 10.00 -9.33
CA LEU A 67 1.85 9.29 -8.05
C LEU A 67 1.40 7.82 -8.21
N LEU A 68 0.34 7.57 -9.00
CA LEU A 68 -0.18 6.23 -9.26
C LEU A 68 0.87 5.35 -9.93
N LYS A 69 1.59 5.86 -10.93
CA LYS A 69 2.70 5.13 -11.57
C LYS A 69 3.80 4.79 -10.59
N GLU A 70 4.13 5.71 -9.69
CA GLU A 70 5.10 5.45 -8.64
C GLU A 70 4.62 4.36 -7.67
N ILE A 71 3.36 4.45 -7.21
CA ILE A 71 2.74 3.45 -6.35
C ILE A 71 2.77 2.07 -7.01
N ILE A 72 2.37 1.94 -8.28
CA ILE A 72 2.38 0.67 -9.02
C ILE A 72 3.80 0.09 -9.05
N ARG A 73 4.81 0.92 -9.31
CA ARG A 73 6.21 0.49 -9.33
C ARG A 73 6.67 0.00 -7.95
N VAL A 74 6.43 0.77 -6.89
CA VAL A 74 6.82 0.42 -5.52
C VAL A 74 6.11 -0.84 -5.06
N ASN A 75 4.80 -0.95 -5.32
CA ASN A 75 4.02 -2.14 -5.02
C ASN A 75 4.67 -3.36 -5.66
N LYS A 76 4.92 -3.35 -6.98
CA LYS A 76 5.54 -4.50 -7.69
C LYS A 76 6.83 -4.98 -7.02
N VAL A 77 7.70 -4.05 -6.58
CA VAL A 77 8.93 -4.39 -5.86
C VAL A 77 8.63 -4.98 -4.49
N LEU A 78 7.74 -4.36 -3.71
CA LEU A 78 7.31 -4.85 -2.39
C LEU A 78 6.78 -6.28 -2.46
N LEU A 79 5.96 -6.63 -3.45
CA LEU A 79 5.42 -8.00 -3.58
C LEU A 79 6.51 -9.02 -3.79
N GLN A 80 7.45 -8.74 -4.69
CA GLN A 80 8.57 -9.63 -4.95
C GLN A 80 9.42 -9.82 -3.69
N LYS A 81 9.80 -8.72 -3.03
CA LYS A 81 10.59 -8.77 -1.79
C LYS A 81 9.84 -9.48 -0.66
N THR A 82 8.55 -9.22 -0.50
CA THR A 82 7.72 -9.86 0.53
C THR A 82 7.58 -11.36 0.29
N HIS A 83 7.42 -11.82 -0.97
CA HIS A 83 7.42 -13.25 -1.28
C HIS A 83 8.75 -13.91 -0.93
N ILE A 84 9.88 -13.27 -1.26
CA ILE A 84 11.22 -13.79 -0.91
C ILE A 84 11.38 -13.83 0.61
N TRP A 85 10.99 -12.76 1.30
CA TRP A 85 11.07 -12.66 2.75
C TRP A 85 10.19 -13.70 3.45
N LEU A 86 8.92 -13.85 3.05
CA LEU A 86 8.03 -14.89 3.58
C LEU A 86 8.60 -16.30 3.38
N ASN A 87 9.20 -16.57 2.23
CA ASN A 87 9.86 -17.86 2.00
C ASN A 87 11.04 -18.10 2.94
N LYS A 88 11.75 -17.04 3.34
CA LYS A 88 12.86 -17.11 4.33
C LYS A 88 12.35 -17.19 5.77
N THR A 89 11.21 -16.56 6.08
CA THR A 89 10.63 -16.49 7.43
C THR A 89 9.58 -17.58 7.70
N LYS A 90 9.37 -18.54 6.79
CA LYS A 90 8.46 -19.69 6.94
C LYS A 90 8.66 -20.54 8.20
N THR A 91 9.83 -20.46 8.85
CA THR A 91 10.07 -21.09 10.16
C THR A 91 9.47 -20.31 11.33
N ASN A 92 9.08 -19.05 11.11
CA ASN A 92 8.51 -18.14 12.09
C ASN A 92 6.98 -18.03 11.89
N ARG A 93 6.25 -18.90 12.61
CA ARG A 93 4.81 -19.15 12.42
C ARG A 93 3.95 -17.89 12.59
N ASP A 94 4.32 -17.04 13.54
CA ASP A 94 3.59 -15.81 13.88
C ASP A 94 3.62 -14.80 12.73
N VAL A 95 4.71 -14.77 11.98
CA VAL A 95 4.92 -13.85 10.86
C VAL A 95 4.06 -14.24 9.66
N SER A 96 4.04 -15.54 9.32
CA SER A 96 3.18 -16.08 8.25
C SER A 96 1.71 -15.82 8.59
N GLN A 97 1.30 -16.11 9.83
CA GLN A 97 -0.07 -15.94 10.26
C GLN A 97 -0.51 -14.47 10.30
N ALA A 98 0.33 -13.55 10.79
CA ALA A 98 0.01 -12.12 10.81
C ALA A 98 -0.18 -11.57 9.39
N TYR A 99 0.72 -11.94 8.47
CA TYR A 99 0.61 -11.52 7.07
C TYR A 99 -0.64 -12.09 6.38
N GLU A 100 -0.89 -13.39 6.53
CA GLU A 100 -2.09 -14.05 6.00
C GLU A 100 -3.38 -13.45 6.57
N SER A 101 -3.42 -13.17 7.88
CA SER A 101 -4.57 -12.57 8.56
C SER A 101 -4.88 -11.14 8.11
N LEU A 102 -3.85 -10.38 7.74
CA LEU A 102 -4.00 -9.02 7.24
C LEU A 102 -4.49 -9.02 5.78
N GLY A 103 -4.63 -10.20 5.17
CA GLY A 103 -5.30 -10.37 3.91
C GLY A 103 -4.75 -9.41 2.86
N TYR A 104 -3.41 -9.35 2.74
CA TYR A 104 -2.74 -8.63 1.66
C TYR A 104 -3.09 -9.30 0.33
N THR A 105 -4.33 -9.05 -0.06
CA THR A 105 -4.92 -9.51 -1.29
C THR A 105 -4.24 -8.70 -2.39
N ASN A 106 -3.97 -9.35 -3.50
CA ASN A 106 -3.36 -8.78 -4.71
C ASN A 106 -4.17 -7.60 -5.33
N GLN A 107 -5.12 -6.98 -4.62
CA GLN A 107 -6.01 -5.96 -5.14
C GLN A 107 -5.33 -4.59 -5.29
N SER A 108 -4.50 -4.14 -4.32
CA SER A 108 -3.70 -2.92 -4.51
C SER A 108 -2.60 -3.05 -5.57
N PHE A 109 -2.30 -4.27 -6.00
CA PHE A 109 -1.40 -4.55 -7.13
C PHE A 109 -2.07 -4.35 -8.48
N ARG A 110 -3.39 -4.49 -8.53
CA ARG A 110 -4.20 -4.36 -9.74
C ARG A 110 -4.73 -2.95 -9.94
N TRP A 111 -4.18 -1.97 -9.23
CA TRP A 111 -4.57 -0.56 -9.41
C TRP A 111 -4.25 -0.03 -10.80
N ASP A 112 -3.27 -0.63 -11.49
CA ASP A 112 -3.01 -0.42 -12.92
C ASP A 112 -4.18 -0.81 -13.83
N GLN A 113 -5.12 -1.63 -13.34
CA GLN A 113 -6.33 -2.05 -14.06
C GLN A 113 -7.61 -1.36 -13.55
N LYS A 114 -7.55 -0.65 -12.42
CA LYS A 114 -8.71 -0.10 -11.72
C LYS A 114 -8.83 1.43 -11.88
N PHE A 115 -7.72 2.13 -12.08
CA PHE A 115 -7.63 3.58 -12.22
C PHE A 115 -6.87 3.95 -13.49
#